data_AF-A0A4Q8USK8-F1
#
_entry.id   AF-A0A4Q8USK8-F1
#
_cell.length_a   1.000
_cell.length_b   1.000
_cell.length_c   1.000
_cell.angle_alpha   90.00
_cell.angle_beta   90.00
_cell.angle_gamma   90.00
#
_symmetry.space_group_name_H-M   'P 1'
#
loop_
_entity.id
_entity.type
_entity.pdbx_description
1 polymer ?
#
loop_
_entity_poly.entity_id
_entity_poly.type
_entity_poly.pdbx_seq_one_letter_code
_entity_poly.pdbx_strand_id
1 'polypeptide(L)'
;MNPIETGSQDEDPEKERVPAASWGAQHPDPYAGYWHRPSLGSPYPPHVRFNQSSELRFLIRQVEEPNKFIVGALTLLAQAIIAGVVLMSVVIVVLANTVITYDGVVSFIVWGLAATILPAIAVCMAIVLGLPVRLIPAVRRWWIRNGEISVAGVLAGWSLTVYAFLSGKKESGIEEGIHYMTHTPNWAALLWGWCLLAFFITHLWIPARWRRLAQ
;
A
#
# COMPACT_ATOMS: atom_id res chain seq x y z
N MET A 1 48.25 -23.34 -18.25
CA MET A 1 49.30 -23.26 -17.22
C MET A 1 49.98 -21.91 -17.33
N ASN A 2 49.68 -21.02 -16.39
CA ASN A 2 50.43 -19.81 -16.03
C ASN A 2 50.02 -19.45 -14.59
N PRO A 3 50.89 -18.80 -13.80
CA PRO A 3 50.93 -19.00 -12.36
C PRO A 3 50.22 -17.92 -11.52
N ILE A 4 49.82 -18.38 -10.34
CA ILE A 4 49.68 -17.76 -9.02
C ILE A 4 50.19 -16.30 -8.91
N GLU A 5 49.30 -15.39 -8.48
CA GLU A 5 49.65 -14.27 -7.59
C GLU A 5 48.63 -14.18 -6.45
N THR A 6 49.13 -14.50 -5.26
CA THR A 6 48.52 -14.32 -3.95
C THR A 6 48.76 -12.89 -3.48
N GLY A 7 47.69 -12.08 -3.41
CA GLY A 7 47.68 -10.76 -2.78
C GLY A 7 47.12 -10.82 -1.37
N SER A 8 48.03 -10.83 -0.41
CA SER A 8 47.85 -10.64 1.04
C SER A 8 47.91 -9.13 1.35
N GLN A 9 47.47 -8.73 2.56
CA GLN A 9 47.55 -7.39 3.21
C GLN A 9 46.30 -6.52 3.05
N ASP A 10 45.75 -5.85 4.07
CA ASP A 10 46.12 -5.72 5.48
C ASP A 10 44.85 -5.44 6.28
N GLU A 11 44.79 -6.00 7.49
CA GLU A 11 43.84 -5.64 8.52
C GLU A 11 44.11 -4.19 8.96
N ASP A 12 43.06 -3.38 9.10
CA ASP A 12 43.14 -2.06 9.71
C ASP A 12 42.38 -2.11 11.06
N PRO A 13 43.08 -2.37 12.18
CA PRO A 13 42.49 -2.41 13.51
C PRO A 13 42.68 -1.07 14.21
N GLU A 14 42.24 0.05 13.64
CA GLU A 14 42.37 1.33 14.34
C GLU A 14 41.27 2.33 13.97
N LYS A 15 40.14 2.24 14.68
CA LYS A 15 39.31 3.42 14.98
C LYS A 15 38.52 3.22 16.27
N GLU A 16 39.31 3.02 17.31
CA GLU A 16 39.00 3.44 18.67
C GLU A 16 38.85 4.98 18.68
N ARG A 17 37.61 5.46 18.81
CA ARG A 17 37.33 6.79 19.36
C ARG A 17 36.17 6.69 20.34
N VAL A 18 36.56 6.44 21.58
CA VAL A 18 35.81 6.82 22.77
C VAL A 18 35.97 8.33 22.99
N PRO A 19 34.89 9.07 23.22
CA PRO A 19 34.88 10.18 24.17
C PRO A 19 33.99 9.77 25.35
N ALA A 20 34.59 9.53 26.52
CA ALA A 20 34.80 10.53 27.55
C ALA A 20 33.48 11.14 28.07
N ALA A 21 32.98 10.49 29.13
CA ALA A 21 32.34 11.06 30.31
C ALA A 21 31.67 12.44 30.20
N SER A 22 30.35 12.45 30.38
CA SER A 22 29.71 13.47 31.23
C SER A 22 28.69 12.79 32.15
N TRP A 23 29.21 12.18 33.22
CA TRP A 23 28.43 11.83 34.41
C TRP A 23 28.03 13.12 35.12
N GLY A 24 26.95 13.75 34.64
CA GLY A 24 26.26 14.84 35.31
C GLY A 24 25.18 14.27 36.22
N ALA A 25 25.56 13.97 37.46
CA ALA A 25 24.61 13.73 38.53
C ALA A 25 23.82 15.01 38.83
N GLN A 26 22.50 14.98 38.68
CA GLN A 26 21.59 15.85 39.43
C GLN A 26 20.55 14.96 40.12
N HIS A 27 20.72 14.91 41.44
CA HIS A 27 19.90 14.24 42.42
C HIS A 27 18.41 14.60 42.27
N PRO A 28 17.48 13.64 42.47
CA PRO A 28 16.11 13.96 42.84
C PRO A 28 16.11 14.48 44.28
N ASP A 29 15.56 15.68 44.48
CA ASP A 29 15.28 16.25 45.80
C ASP A 29 14.05 15.55 46.41
N PRO A 30 14.19 14.70 47.45
CA PRO A 30 13.08 13.97 48.04
C PRO A 30 12.31 14.76 49.10
N TYR A 31 12.69 16.02 49.39
CA TYR A 31 12.19 16.77 50.55
C TYR A 31 11.81 18.24 50.29
N ALA A 32 11.43 18.61 49.07
CA ALA A 32 10.59 19.79 48.86
C ALA A 32 9.11 19.41 49.14
N GLY A 33 8.64 19.26 50.39
CA GLY A 33 8.93 20.12 51.53
C GLY A 33 7.76 21.08 51.75
N TYR A 34 6.62 20.50 52.13
CA TYR A 34 5.51 21.07 52.88
C TYR A 34 5.70 22.51 53.38
N TRP A 35 4.99 23.47 52.79
CA TRP A 35 4.40 24.59 53.55
C TRP A 35 3.04 24.96 52.94
N HIS A 36 2.02 24.21 53.35
CA HIS A 36 0.64 24.67 53.36
C HIS A 36 0.55 25.92 54.25
N ARG A 37 0.22 27.08 53.69
CA ARG A 37 -0.45 28.14 54.45
C ARG A 37 -1.95 27.82 54.49
N PRO A 38 -2.59 27.66 55.65
CA PRO A 38 -4.04 27.72 55.74
C PRO A 38 -4.44 29.19 55.61
N SER A 39 -4.81 29.61 54.39
CA SER A 39 -5.49 30.89 54.22
C SER A 39 -6.89 30.76 54.81
N LEU A 40 -7.10 31.41 55.96
CA LEU A 40 -8.42 31.64 56.51
C LEU A 40 -9.32 32.34 55.48
N GLY A 41 -10.53 31.81 55.34
CA GLY A 41 -11.72 32.63 55.09
C GLY A 41 -11.94 33.08 53.65
N SER A 42 -12.43 32.18 52.81
CA SER A 42 -13.35 32.56 51.73
C SER A 42 -14.67 31.81 51.95
N PRO A 43 -15.79 32.49 52.23
CA PRO A 43 -17.09 31.87 52.45
C PRO A 43 -17.81 31.51 51.14
N TYR A 44 -17.11 31.52 50.00
CA TYR A 44 -17.71 31.15 48.73
C TYR A 44 -17.60 29.64 48.53
N PRO A 45 -18.70 28.94 48.22
CA PRO A 45 -18.60 27.56 47.76
C PRO A 45 -17.62 27.55 46.58
N PRO A 46 -16.67 26.59 46.52
CA PRO A 46 -15.77 26.48 45.40
C PRO A 46 -16.65 26.40 44.17
N HIS A 47 -16.61 27.46 43.36
CA HIS A 47 -17.34 27.50 42.10
C HIS A 47 -16.74 26.34 41.33
N VAL A 48 -17.52 25.27 41.18
CA VAL A 48 -17.22 24.16 40.31
C VAL A 48 -17.07 24.82 38.95
N ARG A 49 -15.83 25.20 38.59
CA ARG A 49 -15.49 25.64 37.25
C ARG A 49 -15.71 24.39 36.42
N PHE A 50 -16.94 24.21 35.95
CA PHE A 50 -17.23 23.34 34.84
C PHE A 50 -16.22 23.72 33.78
N ASN A 51 -15.25 22.83 33.59
CA ASN A 51 -14.16 23.05 32.67
C ASN A 51 -14.79 22.93 31.27
N GLN A 52 -15.41 24.00 30.77
CA GLN A 52 -16.02 24.03 29.44
C GLN A 52 -15.04 23.53 28.38
N SER A 53 -13.73 23.67 28.61
CA SER A 53 -12.70 23.16 27.72
C SER A 53 -12.61 21.63 27.65
N SER A 54 -13.05 20.86 28.66
CA SER A 54 -13.08 19.39 28.58
C SER A 54 -14.31 18.88 27.84
N GLU A 55 -15.47 19.52 28.03
CA GLU A 55 -16.71 19.22 27.30
C GLU A 55 -16.57 19.56 25.80
N LEU A 56 -16.04 20.74 25.47
CA LEU A 56 -15.73 21.13 24.09
C LEU A 56 -14.72 20.18 23.43
N ARG A 57 -13.68 19.76 24.15
CA ARG A 57 -12.71 18.77 23.64
C ARG A 57 -13.35 17.40 23.39
N PHE A 58 -14.31 17.01 24.21
CA PHE A 58 -15.04 15.75 24.03
C PHE A 58 -15.97 15.80 22.81
N LEU A 59 -16.70 16.91 22.63
CA LEU A 59 -17.57 17.13 21.47
C LEU A 59 -16.78 17.24 20.17
N ILE A 60 -15.65 17.95 20.16
CA ILE A 60 -14.76 18.04 19.00
C ILE A 60 -14.20 16.66 18.64
N ARG A 61 -13.75 15.88 19.63
CA ARG A 61 -13.24 14.52 19.40
C ARG A 61 -14.32 13.58 18.85
N GLN A 62 -15.56 13.69 19.32
CA GLN A 62 -16.67 12.90 18.78
C GLN A 62 -17.03 13.25 17.32
N VAL A 63 -16.84 14.49 16.89
CA VAL A 63 -17.08 14.92 15.50
C VAL A 63 -15.89 14.58 14.58
N GLU A 64 -14.67 14.51 15.12
CA GLU A 64 -13.46 14.25 14.33
C GLU A 64 -13.22 12.76 14.01
N GLU A 65 -13.66 11.86 14.91
CA GLU A 65 -13.59 10.40 14.74
C GLU A 65 -14.38 9.86 13.53
N PRO A 66 -15.65 10.25 13.27
CA PRO A 66 -16.41 9.74 12.11
C PRO A 66 -15.79 10.19 10.78
N ASN A 67 -15.22 11.38 10.72
CA ASN A 67 -14.60 11.90 9.49
C ASN A 67 -13.37 11.07 9.07
N LYS A 68 -12.58 10.58 10.02
CA LYS A 68 -11.40 9.74 9.74
C LYS A 68 -11.80 8.37 9.19
N PHE A 69 -12.87 7.78 9.72
CA PHE A 69 -13.40 6.51 9.22
C PHE A 69 -13.97 6.66 7.81
N ILE A 70 -14.76 7.71 7.56
CA ILE A 70 -15.38 7.98 6.24
C ILE A 70 -14.30 8.21 5.18
N VAL A 71 -13.29 9.04 5.46
CA VAL A 71 -12.19 9.32 4.51
C VAL A 71 -11.39 8.04 4.22
N GLY A 72 -11.15 7.21 5.24
CA GLY A 72 -10.52 5.90 5.06
C GLY A 72 -11.32 5.01 4.12
N ALA A 73 -12.61 4.80 4.40
CA ALA A 73 -13.49 3.97 3.59
C ALA A 73 -13.61 4.46 2.13
N LEU A 74 -13.75 5.77 1.92
CA LEU A 74 -13.81 6.37 0.59
C LEU A 74 -12.51 6.15 -0.20
N THR A 75 -11.36 6.28 0.48
CA THR A 75 -10.05 6.03 -0.17
C THR A 75 -9.94 4.57 -0.63
N LEU A 76 -10.40 3.63 0.21
CA LEU A 76 -10.39 2.21 -0.13
C LEU A 76 -11.32 1.87 -1.29
N LEU A 77 -12.51 2.46 -1.30
CA LEU A 77 -13.46 2.29 -2.40
C LEU A 77 -12.89 2.83 -3.71
N ALA A 78 -12.30 4.03 -3.68
CA ALA A 78 -11.66 4.62 -4.85
C ALA A 78 -10.52 3.74 -5.40
N GLN A 79 -9.66 3.23 -4.51
CA GLN A 79 -8.57 2.31 -4.89
C GLN A 79 -9.09 1.01 -5.49
N ALA A 80 -10.14 0.42 -4.91
CA ALA A 80 -10.76 -0.80 -5.42
C ALA A 80 -11.38 -0.59 -6.81
N ILE A 81 -12.04 0.56 -7.05
CA ILE A 81 -12.59 0.91 -8.36
C ILE A 81 -11.46 1.08 -9.38
N ILE A 82 -10.41 1.84 -9.05
CA ILE A 82 -9.26 2.04 -9.95
C ILE A 82 -8.59 0.70 -10.29
N ALA A 83 -8.36 -0.15 -9.28
CA ALA A 83 -7.82 -1.50 -9.50
C ALA A 83 -8.73 -2.32 -10.40
N GLY A 84 -10.05 -2.32 -10.14
CA GLY A 84 -11.04 -3.01 -10.95
C GLY A 84 -11.01 -2.58 -12.42
N VAL A 85 -10.98 -1.28 -12.69
CA VAL A 85 -10.91 -0.74 -14.06
C VAL A 85 -9.61 -1.13 -14.77
N VAL A 86 -8.47 -1.06 -14.09
CA VAL A 86 -7.17 -1.45 -14.66
C VAL A 86 -7.11 -2.95 -14.95
N LEU A 87 -7.60 -3.78 -14.03
CA LEU A 87 -7.63 -5.23 -14.23
C LEU A 87 -8.63 -5.64 -15.32
N MET A 88 -9.77 -4.93 -15.41
CA MET A 88 -10.78 -5.12 -16.46
C MET A 88 -10.19 -4.81 -17.84
N SER A 89 -9.43 -3.72 -17.99
CA SER A 89 -8.81 -3.41 -19.28
C SER A 89 -7.84 -4.51 -19.74
N VAL A 90 -7.08 -5.12 -18.82
CA VAL A 90 -6.24 -6.28 -19.13
C VAL A 90 -7.07 -7.46 -19.63
N VAL A 91 -8.18 -7.80 -18.95
CA VAL A 91 -9.06 -8.90 -19.39
C VAL A 91 -9.67 -8.62 -20.76
N ILE A 92 -10.11 -7.38 -21.03
CA ILE A 92 -10.62 -6.97 -22.34
C ILE A 92 -9.56 -7.17 -23.42
N VAL A 93 -8.32 -6.76 -23.16
CA VAL A 93 -7.21 -6.96 -24.11
C VAL A 93 -6.94 -8.45 -24.34
N VAL A 94 -6.95 -9.28 -23.29
CA VAL A 94 -6.82 -10.73 -23.44
C VAL A 94 -7.91 -11.30 -24.33
N LEU A 95 -9.18 -11.01 -24.02
CA LEU A 95 -10.33 -11.49 -24.80
C LEU A 95 -10.24 -11.03 -26.25
N ALA A 96 -9.86 -9.78 -26.52
CA ALA A 96 -9.69 -9.27 -27.87
C ALA A 96 -8.59 -9.98 -28.68
N ASN A 97 -7.59 -10.59 -28.02
CA ASN A 97 -6.49 -11.32 -28.69
C ASN A 97 -6.71 -12.83 -28.80
N THR A 98 -7.58 -13.41 -27.96
CA THR A 98 -7.78 -14.87 -27.89
C THR A 98 -9.05 -15.36 -28.58
N VAL A 99 -9.97 -14.46 -28.92
CA VAL A 99 -11.23 -14.84 -29.57
C VAL A 99 -10.99 -15.13 -31.05
N ILE A 100 -11.33 -16.35 -31.47
CA ILE A 100 -11.27 -16.82 -32.86
C ILE A 100 -12.64 -16.69 -33.53
N THR A 101 -13.71 -16.92 -32.78
CA THR A 101 -15.09 -16.98 -33.29
C THR A 101 -16.03 -16.12 -32.43
N TYR A 102 -16.84 -15.31 -33.11
CA TYR A 102 -17.91 -14.52 -32.51
C TYR A 102 -19.25 -15.14 -32.87
N ASP A 103 -19.90 -15.81 -31.92
CA ASP A 103 -21.20 -16.46 -32.08
C ASP A 103 -22.37 -15.51 -31.73
N GLY A 104 -22.13 -14.20 -31.85
CA GLY A 104 -23.14 -13.18 -31.57
C GLY A 104 -23.33 -12.86 -30.09
N VAL A 105 -24.60 -12.72 -29.69
CA VAL A 105 -25.00 -12.12 -28.40
C VAL A 105 -24.49 -12.93 -27.20
N VAL A 106 -24.42 -14.25 -27.31
CA VAL A 106 -23.97 -15.12 -26.21
C VAL A 106 -22.50 -14.85 -25.87
N SER A 107 -21.62 -14.79 -26.87
CA SER A 107 -20.20 -14.46 -26.68
C SER A 107 -20.04 -13.08 -26.03
N PHE A 108 -20.84 -12.09 -26.45
CA PHE A 108 -20.80 -10.74 -25.89
C PHE A 108 -21.17 -10.72 -24.39
N ILE A 109 -22.21 -11.45 -23.98
CA ILE A 109 -22.62 -11.57 -22.58
C ILE A 109 -21.52 -12.26 -21.76
N VAL A 110 -20.97 -13.37 -22.26
CA VAL A 110 -19.92 -14.13 -21.55
C VAL A 110 -18.66 -13.27 -21.38
N TRP A 111 -18.24 -12.52 -22.40
CA TRP A 111 -17.08 -11.64 -22.32
C TRP A 111 -17.30 -10.48 -21.36
N GLY A 112 -18.48 -9.85 -21.39
CA GLY A 112 -18.82 -8.78 -20.44
C GLY A 112 -18.82 -9.28 -19.00
N LEU A 113 -19.38 -10.46 -18.76
CA LEU A 113 -19.35 -11.09 -17.44
C LEU A 113 -17.93 -11.46 -17.02
N ALA A 114 -17.12 -12.06 -17.89
CA ALA A 114 -15.73 -12.41 -17.59
C ALA A 114 -14.88 -11.17 -17.29
N ALA A 115 -15.01 -10.12 -18.10
CA ALA A 115 -14.32 -8.84 -17.92
C ALA A 115 -14.71 -8.13 -16.62
N THR A 116 -15.90 -8.40 -16.07
CA THR A 116 -16.36 -7.77 -14.82
C THR A 116 -16.07 -8.64 -13.59
N ILE A 117 -16.39 -9.94 -13.66
CA ILE A 117 -16.31 -10.88 -12.54
C ILE A 117 -14.86 -11.20 -12.19
N LEU A 118 -13.99 -11.45 -13.18
CA LEU A 118 -12.60 -11.83 -12.91
C LEU A 118 -11.83 -10.71 -12.17
N PRO A 119 -11.87 -9.44 -12.61
CA PRO A 119 -11.31 -8.33 -11.84
C PRO A 119 -11.92 -8.17 -10.45
N ALA A 120 -13.24 -8.29 -10.33
CA ALA A 120 -13.91 -8.17 -9.03
C ALA A 120 -13.39 -9.22 -8.03
N ILE A 121 -13.25 -10.47 -8.46
CA ILE A 121 -12.67 -11.55 -7.64
C ILE A 121 -11.22 -11.22 -7.27
N ALA A 122 -10.40 -10.78 -8.22
CA ALA A 122 -9.00 -10.43 -7.95
C ALA A 122 -8.85 -9.27 -6.98
N VAL A 123 -9.68 -8.23 -7.08
CA VAL A 123 -9.71 -7.12 -6.12
C VAL A 123 -10.14 -7.61 -4.75
N CYS A 124 -11.18 -8.44 -4.64
CA CYS A 124 -11.60 -9.03 -3.36
C CYS A 124 -10.47 -9.84 -2.71
N MET A 125 -9.78 -10.69 -3.48
CA MET A 125 -8.63 -11.44 -3.01
C MET A 125 -7.49 -10.50 -2.58
N ALA A 126 -7.19 -9.47 -3.35
CA ALA A 126 -6.17 -8.48 -3.00
C ALA A 126 -6.49 -7.77 -1.68
N ILE A 127 -7.76 -7.38 -1.45
CA ILE A 127 -8.21 -6.77 -0.20
C ILE A 127 -8.00 -7.72 0.98
N VAL A 128 -8.40 -9.00 0.83
CA VAL A 128 -8.25 -10.02 1.88
C VAL A 128 -6.77 -10.27 2.18
N LEU A 129 -5.94 -10.43 1.14
CA LEU A 129 -4.49 -10.65 1.27
C LEU A 129 -3.76 -9.43 1.85
N GLY A 130 -4.27 -8.22 1.61
CA GLY A 130 -3.71 -6.99 2.17
C GLY A 130 -4.30 -6.59 3.53
N LEU A 131 -5.27 -7.34 4.05
CA LEU A 131 -5.83 -7.13 5.38
C LEU A 131 -4.76 -7.11 6.49
N PRO A 132 -3.73 -7.99 6.49
CA PRO A 132 -2.64 -7.94 7.47
C PRO A 132 -1.86 -6.61 7.44
N VAL A 133 -1.69 -6.02 6.25
CA VAL A 133 -1.03 -4.72 6.08
C VAL A 133 -1.83 -3.61 6.76
N ARG A 134 -3.15 -3.76 6.87
CA ARG A 134 -4.05 -2.78 7.47
C ARG A 134 -4.26 -3.00 8.97
N LEU A 135 -4.41 -4.25 9.40
CA LEU A 135 -4.69 -4.60 10.79
C LEU A 135 -3.46 -4.46 11.68
N ILE A 136 -2.26 -4.80 11.19
CA ILE A 136 -1.05 -4.81 12.02
C ILE A 136 -0.41 -3.41 11.99
N PRO A 137 -0.41 -2.65 13.10
CA PRO A 137 0.08 -1.26 13.10
C PRO A 137 1.59 -1.15 12.80
N ALA A 138 2.37 -2.20 13.06
CA ALA A 138 3.78 -2.26 12.68
C ALA A 138 3.95 -2.32 11.15
N VAL A 139 3.23 -3.23 10.49
CA VAL A 139 3.26 -3.40 9.03
C VAL A 139 2.70 -2.17 8.34
N ARG A 140 1.58 -1.63 8.85
CA ARG A 140 0.97 -0.40 8.33
C ARG A 140 1.97 0.77 8.34
N ARG A 141 2.64 1.01 9.47
CA ARG A 141 3.64 2.10 9.59
C ARG A 141 4.81 1.90 8.63
N TRP A 142 5.29 0.66 8.51
CA TRP A 142 6.35 0.32 7.56
C TRP A 142 5.89 0.56 6.11
N TRP A 143 4.69 0.15 5.74
CA TRP A 143 4.13 0.32 4.40
C TRP A 143 3.98 1.80 4.04
N ILE A 144 3.41 2.60 4.94
CA ILE A 144 3.25 4.06 4.75
C ILE A 144 4.61 4.75 4.60
N ARG A 145 5.61 4.34 5.39
CA ARG A 145 6.97 4.89 5.29
C ARG A 145 7.62 4.57 3.95
N ASN A 146 7.32 3.41 3.38
CA ASN A 146 7.88 2.92 2.13
C ASN A 146 6.87 2.93 0.96
N GLY A 147 6.00 3.94 0.87
CA GLY A 147 4.99 4.01 -0.20
C GLY A 147 5.54 3.95 -1.63
N GLU A 148 6.83 4.24 -1.82
CA GLU A 148 7.56 4.03 -3.07
C GLU A 148 7.55 2.57 -3.54
N ILE A 149 7.56 1.60 -2.62
CA ILE A 149 7.46 0.18 -2.94
C ILE A 149 6.12 -0.12 -3.62
N SER A 150 5.04 0.55 -3.22
CA SER A 150 3.75 0.36 -3.87
C SER A 150 3.76 0.85 -5.31
N VAL A 151 4.38 2.01 -5.57
CA VAL A 151 4.53 2.55 -6.93
C VAL A 151 5.43 1.66 -7.78
N ALA A 152 6.58 1.25 -7.23
CA ALA A 152 7.50 0.31 -7.90
C ALA A 152 6.82 -1.02 -8.21
N GLY A 153 5.98 -1.52 -7.30
CA GLY A 153 5.17 -2.72 -7.48
C GLY A 153 4.14 -2.59 -8.60
N VAL A 154 3.45 -1.45 -8.72
CA VAL A 154 2.56 -1.16 -9.87
C VAL A 154 3.35 -1.15 -11.18
N LEU A 155 4.50 -0.47 -11.22
CA LEU A 155 5.34 -0.41 -12.41
C LEU A 155 5.88 -1.80 -12.80
N ALA A 156 6.27 -2.61 -11.82
CA ALA A 156 6.72 -3.98 -12.05
C ALA A 156 5.58 -4.85 -12.57
N GLY A 157 4.39 -4.79 -11.96
CA GLY A 157 3.20 -5.50 -12.42
C GLY A 157 2.81 -5.12 -13.85
N TRP A 158 2.79 -3.81 -14.15
CA TRP A 158 2.52 -3.30 -15.49
C TRP A 158 3.55 -3.78 -16.51
N SER A 159 4.84 -3.65 -16.19
CA SER A 159 5.94 -4.08 -17.05
C SER A 159 5.86 -5.58 -17.33
N LEU A 160 5.50 -6.38 -16.33
CA LEU A 160 5.34 -7.82 -16.47
C LEU A 160 4.12 -8.19 -17.31
N THR A 161 3.01 -7.45 -17.18
CA THR A 161 1.84 -7.59 -18.06
C THR A 161 2.21 -7.25 -19.51
N VAL A 162 2.90 -6.15 -19.76
CA VAL A 162 3.40 -5.79 -21.10
C VAL A 162 4.33 -6.86 -21.65
N TYR A 163 5.29 -7.31 -20.83
CA TYR A 163 6.20 -8.40 -21.20
C TYR A 163 5.45 -9.70 -21.54
N ALA A 164 4.35 -10.01 -20.85
CA ALA A 164 3.54 -11.18 -21.15
C ALA A 164 2.95 -11.15 -22.56
N PHE A 165 2.52 -9.97 -23.02
CA PHE A 165 2.07 -9.80 -24.40
C PHE A 165 3.22 -9.81 -25.40
N LEU A 166 4.37 -9.19 -25.08
CA LEU A 166 5.53 -9.19 -25.98
C LEU A 166 6.17 -10.59 -26.16
N SER A 167 6.19 -11.38 -25.09
CA SER A 167 6.71 -12.75 -25.09
C SER A 167 5.66 -13.81 -25.46
N GLY A 168 4.46 -13.38 -25.86
CA GLY A 168 3.40 -14.25 -26.32
C GLY A 168 3.75 -14.98 -27.62
N LYS A 169 3.01 -16.04 -27.92
CA LYS A 169 3.17 -16.84 -29.13
C LYS A 169 2.06 -16.50 -30.11
N LYS A 170 2.43 -16.48 -31.39
CA LYS A 170 1.47 -16.37 -32.49
C LYS A 170 1.08 -17.78 -32.90
N GLU A 171 -0.18 -18.09 -32.80
CA GLU A 171 -0.75 -19.35 -33.25
C GLU A 171 -1.60 -19.05 -34.47
N SER A 172 -1.37 -19.81 -35.55
CA SER A 172 -2.15 -19.70 -36.77
C SER A 172 -2.73 -21.07 -37.10
N GLY A 173 -4.02 -21.11 -37.40
CA GLY A 173 -4.73 -22.33 -37.72
C GLY A 173 -5.76 -22.12 -38.81
N ILE A 174 -6.37 -23.22 -39.23
CA ILE A 174 -7.54 -23.22 -40.10
C ILE A 174 -8.67 -23.84 -39.30
N GLU A 175 -9.69 -23.05 -38.99
CA GLU A 175 -10.90 -23.50 -38.29
C GLU A 175 -12.08 -23.15 -39.20
N GLU A 176 -12.90 -24.15 -39.52
CA GLU A 176 -14.02 -24.03 -40.47
C GLU A 176 -13.63 -23.46 -41.86
N GLY A 177 -12.38 -23.66 -42.29
CA GLY A 177 -11.86 -23.14 -43.56
C GLY A 177 -11.42 -21.67 -43.51
N ILE A 178 -11.54 -21.01 -42.36
CA ILE A 178 -11.09 -19.63 -42.14
C ILE A 178 -9.68 -19.67 -41.52
N HIS A 179 -8.73 -19.00 -42.15
CA HIS A 179 -7.42 -18.77 -41.56
C HIS A 179 -7.55 -17.77 -40.41
N TYR A 180 -7.19 -18.21 -39.20
CA TYR A 180 -7.10 -17.33 -38.04
C TYR A 180 -5.66 -17.21 -37.57
N MET A 181 -5.36 -16.06 -36.97
CA MET A 181 -4.09 -15.77 -36.33
C MET A 181 -4.41 -15.20 -34.95
N THR A 182 -4.18 -16.00 -33.91
CA THR A 182 -4.33 -15.58 -32.52
C THR A 182 -2.98 -15.29 -31.90
N HIS A 183 -2.97 -14.38 -30.94
CA HIS A 183 -1.80 -14.06 -30.15
C HIS A 183 -2.05 -14.47 -28.71
N THR A 184 -1.45 -15.57 -28.29
CA THR A 184 -1.57 -16.09 -26.92
C THR A 184 -0.49 -15.45 -26.06
N PRO A 185 -0.83 -14.64 -25.05
CA PRO A 185 0.16 -14.06 -24.16
C PRO A 185 0.84 -15.15 -23.33
N ASN A 186 2.03 -14.86 -22.80
CA ASN A 186 2.65 -15.73 -21.81
C ASN A 186 1.82 -15.71 -20.51
N TRP A 187 0.98 -16.73 -20.32
CA TRP A 187 0.03 -16.83 -19.22
C TRP A 187 0.68 -16.73 -17.82
N ALA A 188 1.88 -17.29 -17.66
CA ALA A 188 2.57 -17.23 -16.37
C ALA A 188 2.96 -15.78 -16.04
N ALA A 189 3.59 -15.08 -16.98
CA ALA A 189 3.95 -13.67 -16.80
C ALA A 189 2.69 -12.79 -16.62
N LEU A 190 1.63 -13.06 -17.40
CA LEU A 190 0.38 -12.32 -17.32
C LEU A 190 -0.28 -12.47 -15.96
N LEU A 191 -0.38 -13.69 -15.43
CA LEU A 191 -0.97 -13.97 -14.13
C LEU A 191 -0.21 -13.27 -13.01
N TRP A 192 1.13 -13.35 -13.03
CA TRP A 192 1.95 -12.65 -12.04
C TRP A 192 1.82 -11.12 -12.15
N GLY A 193 1.85 -10.56 -13.36
CA GLY A 193 1.67 -9.12 -13.58
C GLY A 193 0.31 -8.63 -13.10
N TRP A 194 -0.74 -9.40 -13.40
CA TRP A 194 -2.12 -9.12 -13.00
C TRP A 194 -2.31 -9.19 -11.48
N CYS A 195 -1.75 -10.21 -10.81
CA CYS A 195 -1.77 -10.31 -9.35
C CYS A 195 -1.00 -9.15 -8.67
N LEU A 196 0.16 -8.77 -9.21
CA LEU A 196 0.92 -7.61 -8.71
C LEU A 196 0.13 -6.32 -8.86
N LEU A 197 -0.46 -6.08 -10.04
CA LEU A 197 -1.32 -4.91 -10.27
C LEU A 197 -2.50 -4.88 -9.28
N ALA A 198 -3.20 -6.01 -9.12
CA ALA A 198 -4.33 -6.12 -8.20
C ALA A 198 -3.92 -5.78 -6.76
N PHE A 199 -2.82 -6.36 -6.28
CA PHE A 199 -2.34 -6.12 -4.93
C PHE A 199 -1.87 -4.68 -4.72
N PHE A 200 -0.98 -4.18 -5.58
CA PHE A 200 -0.33 -2.89 -5.38
C PHE A 200 -1.22 -1.68 -5.65
N ILE A 201 -2.14 -1.74 -6.62
CA ILE A 201 -3.10 -0.64 -6.85
C ILE A 201 -4.07 -0.54 -5.67
N THR A 202 -4.57 -1.67 -5.17
CA THR A 202 -5.49 -1.74 -4.02
C THR A 202 -4.83 -1.29 -2.70
N HIS A 203 -3.50 -1.31 -2.64
CA HIS A 203 -2.70 -0.92 -1.46
C HIS A 203 -1.79 0.28 -1.72
N LEU A 204 -2.11 1.07 -2.74
CA LEU A 204 -1.29 2.20 -3.15
C LEU A 204 -1.30 3.28 -2.07
N TRP A 205 -0.13 3.68 -1.58
CA TRP A 205 -0.01 4.80 -0.65
C TRP A 205 0.91 5.87 -1.24
N ILE A 206 0.35 7.07 -1.48
CA ILE A 206 1.14 8.18 -2.01
C ILE A 206 2.13 8.66 -0.93
N PRO A 207 3.46 8.63 -1.19
CA PRO A 207 4.46 9.07 -0.23
C PRO A 207 4.20 10.50 0.25
N ALA A 208 4.29 10.74 1.56
CA ALA A 208 4.09 12.08 2.11
C ALA A 208 5.08 13.11 1.54
N ARG A 209 6.27 12.66 1.12
CA ARG A 209 7.25 13.53 0.46
C ARG A 209 6.77 14.12 -0.87
N TRP A 210 5.96 13.40 -1.65
CA TRP A 210 5.45 13.89 -2.93
C TRP A 210 4.27 14.82 -2.76
N ARG A 211 3.49 14.66 -1.68
CA ARG A 211 2.42 15.61 -1.32
C ARG A 211 2.94 17.03 -1.05
N ARG A 212 4.19 17.17 -0.58
CA ARG A 212 4.81 18.48 -0.33
C ARG A 212 5.28 19.19 -1.60
N LEU A 213 5.41 18.50 -2.72
CA LEU A 213 5.81 19.08 -4.00
C LEU A 213 4.61 19.54 -4.84
N ALA A 214 3.40 19.12 -4.47
CA ALA A 214 2.15 19.45 -5.18
C ALA A 214 1.36 20.57 -4.48
N GLN A 215 1.89 21.13 -3.39
CA GLN A 215 1.39 22.30 -2.67
C GLN A 215 2.34 23.47 -2.90
#